data_AF-A0A4Q3YU56-F1
#
_entry.id   AF-A0A4Q3YU56-F1
#
_cell.length_a   1.000
_cell.length_b   1.000
_cell.length_c   1.000
_cell.angle_alpha   90.00
_cell.angle_beta   90.00
_cell.angle_gamma   90.00
#
_symmetry.space_group_name_H-M   'P 1'
#
loop_
_entity.id
_entity.type
_entity.pdbx_description
1 polymer ?
#
loop_
_entity_poly.entity_id
_entity_poly.type
_entity_poly.pdbx_seq_one_letter_code
_entity_poly.pdbx_strand_id
1 'polypeptide(L)'
;MQIRFVLVSSCVGILCACAPQADLDKASTEIAKLQAENAQLKMDVIKLTSDLAKKPALPVTVSFRKAYASAGYVAILNTTVKTPLSVLLIRESAELGTTDRFELHLDPETQTELGGLDGIVFQQGDSVTLQNLNYSPSQIKVVAQP
;
A
#
# COMPACT_ATOMS: atom_id res chain seq x y z
N MET A 1 23.78 -76.74 54.58
CA MET A 1 23.36 -77.12 53.21
C MET A 1 22.98 -75.84 52.49
N GLN A 2 23.59 -75.60 51.32
CA GLN A 2 23.06 -74.84 50.15
C GLN A 2 22.79 -73.32 50.29
N ILE A 3 23.10 -72.44 49.33
CA ILE A 3 23.71 -72.48 47.98
C ILE A 3 24.30 -71.08 47.70
N ARG A 4 25.42 -71.02 46.97
CA ARG A 4 26.03 -69.80 46.41
C ARG A 4 25.19 -69.22 45.26
N PHE A 5 25.11 -67.90 45.14
CA PHE A 5 24.92 -67.24 43.85
C PHE A 5 25.88 -66.06 43.72
N VAL A 6 26.91 -66.27 42.89
CA VAL A 6 27.80 -65.23 42.37
C VAL A 6 27.11 -64.66 41.14
N LEU A 7 26.86 -63.36 41.10
CA LEU A 7 26.46 -62.67 39.88
C LEU A 7 27.45 -61.54 39.64
N VAL A 8 28.57 -61.93 39.03
CA VAL A 8 29.42 -61.04 38.24
C VAL A 8 28.60 -60.68 37.01
N SER A 9 28.05 -59.47 36.96
CA SER A 9 27.52 -58.90 35.73
C SER A 9 28.44 -57.80 35.27
N SER A 10 29.33 -58.16 34.35
CA SER A 10 30.11 -57.24 33.56
C SER A 10 29.18 -56.44 32.64
N CYS A 11 29.13 -55.13 32.81
CA CYS A 11 29.06 -54.20 31.67
C CYS A 11 30.44 -53.54 31.64
N VAL A 12 31.45 -54.14 30.99
CA VAL A 12 31.70 -54.00 29.54
C VAL A 12 31.36 -52.58 29.09
N GLY A 13 32.42 -51.85 28.76
CA GLY A 13 32.38 -50.44 28.46
C GLY A 13 31.35 -50.09 27.39
N ILE A 14 30.62 -49.01 27.65
CA ILE A 14 30.09 -48.18 26.58
C ILE A 14 30.96 -46.93 26.63
N LEU A 15 31.98 -46.92 25.77
CA LEU A 15 32.66 -45.71 25.39
C LEU A 15 31.59 -44.67 25.07
N CYS A 16 31.74 -43.50 25.67
CA CYS A 16 31.05 -42.28 25.33
C CYS A 16 31.27 -41.99 23.83
N ALA A 17 30.37 -42.47 22.97
CA ALA A 17 30.40 -42.16 21.55
C ALA A 17 29.71 -40.81 21.35
N CYS A 18 30.45 -39.73 21.64
CA CYS A 18 29.99 -38.34 21.46
C CYS A 18 29.94 -37.88 19.99
N ALA A 19 30.17 -38.80 19.03
CA ALA A 19 30.34 -38.46 17.61
C ALA A 19 29.04 -38.10 16.86
N PRO A 20 27.86 -38.73 17.06
CA PRO A 20 26.66 -38.40 16.28
C PRO A 20 25.90 -37.16 16.80
N GLN A 21 26.12 -36.73 18.05
CA GLN A 21 25.41 -35.58 18.63
C GLN A 21 25.92 -34.24 18.07
N ALA A 22 27.24 -34.12 17.89
CA ALA A 22 27.86 -32.86 17.47
C ALA A 22 27.45 -32.42 16.06
N ASP A 23 27.17 -33.36 15.16
CA ASP A 23 26.77 -33.04 13.78
C ASP A 23 25.27 -32.68 13.70
N LEU A 24 24.43 -33.24 14.58
CA LEU A 24 23.03 -32.82 14.78
C LEU A 24 22.94 -31.40 15.37
N ASP A 25 23.81 -31.07 16.31
CA ASP A 25 23.86 -29.73 16.94
C ASP A 25 24.31 -28.65 15.94
N LYS A 26 25.26 -28.96 15.05
CA LYS A 26 25.66 -28.09 13.94
C LYS A 26 24.54 -27.89 12.92
N ALA A 27 23.84 -28.98 12.56
CA ALA A 27 22.71 -28.88 11.63
C ALA A 27 21.55 -28.04 12.22
N SER A 28 21.25 -28.18 13.51
CA SER A 28 20.19 -27.40 14.16
C SER A 28 20.53 -25.91 14.30
N THR A 29 21.80 -25.57 14.56
CA THR A 29 22.27 -24.18 14.59
C THR A 29 22.27 -23.55 13.19
N GLU A 30 22.60 -24.31 12.16
CA GLU A 30 22.54 -23.85 10.77
C GLU A 30 21.10 -23.64 10.28
N ILE A 31 20.17 -24.52 10.66
CA ILE A 31 18.73 -24.31 10.42
C ILE A 31 18.24 -23.03 11.09
N ALA A 32 18.62 -22.78 12.35
CA ALA A 32 18.23 -21.57 13.05
C ALA A 32 18.78 -20.30 12.38
N LYS A 33 20.02 -20.35 11.90
CA LYS A 33 20.65 -19.25 11.15
C LYS A 33 19.94 -18.99 9.82
N LEU A 34 19.66 -20.04 9.04
CA LEU A 34 18.95 -19.93 7.76
C LEU A 34 17.51 -19.44 7.95
N GLN A 35 16.85 -19.80 9.06
CA GLN A 35 15.53 -19.28 9.39
C GLN A 35 15.57 -17.79 9.73
N ALA A 36 16.57 -17.33 10.48
CA ALA A 36 16.77 -15.92 10.79
C ALA A 36 17.06 -15.09 9.53
N GLU A 37 17.91 -15.60 8.63
CA GLU A 37 18.21 -14.94 7.36
C GLU A 37 16.98 -14.87 6.43
N ASN A 38 16.19 -15.94 6.36
CA ASN A 38 14.93 -15.93 5.62
C ASN A 38 13.91 -14.94 6.20
N ALA A 39 13.84 -14.79 7.53
CA ALA A 39 12.99 -13.79 8.15
C ALA A 39 13.45 -12.37 7.80
N GLN A 40 14.76 -12.12 7.82
CA GLN A 40 15.35 -10.84 7.45
C GLN A 40 15.08 -10.50 5.97
N LEU A 41 15.35 -11.44 5.05
CA LEU A 41 15.10 -11.27 3.62
C LEU A 41 13.61 -11.02 3.33
N LYS A 42 12.69 -11.69 4.04
CA LYS A 42 11.25 -11.43 3.92
C LYS A 42 10.90 -10.00 4.35
N MET A 43 11.49 -9.50 5.44
CA MET A 43 11.28 -8.12 5.89
C MET A 43 11.82 -7.10 4.88
N ASP A 44 12.99 -7.35 4.30
CA ASP A 44 13.60 -6.46 3.31
C ASP A 44 12.78 -6.44 2.02
N VAL A 45 12.26 -7.58 1.56
CA VAL A 45 11.32 -7.65 0.42
C VAL A 45 10.02 -6.88 0.72
N ILE A 46 9.45 -7.02 1.91
CA ILE A 46 8.26 -6.24 2.31
C ILE A 46 8.56 -4.74 2.30
N LYS A 47 9.73 -4.33 2.81
CA LYS A 47 10.11 -2.92 2.83
C LYS A 47 10.32 -2.36 1.43
N LEU A 48 11.06 -3.06 0.58
CA LEU A 48 11.31 -2.66 -0.81
C LEU A 48 10.00 -2.59 -1.63
N THR A 49 9.12 -3.58 -1.48
CA THR A 49 7.81 -3.56 -2.13
C THR A 49 6.92 -2.42 -1.61
N SER A 50 7.02 -2.09 -0.31
CA SER A 50 6.32 -0.94 0.27
C SER A 50 6.84 0.40 -0.25
N ASP A 51 8.15 0.52 -0.50
CA ASP A 51 8.79 1.73 -1.01
C ASP A 51 8.54 1.91 -2.51
N LEU A 52 8.51 0.82 -3.28
CA LEU A 52 8.10 0.81 -4.70
C LEU A 52 6.61 1.11 -4.88
N ALA A 53 5.77 0.79 -3.89
CA ALA A 53 4.34 1.08 -3.93
C ALA A 53 3.98 2.53 -3.59
N LYS A 54 4.94 3.35 -3.14
CA LYS A 54 4.71 4.78 -2.85
C LYS A 54 4.61 5.57 -4.16
N LYS A 55 3.41 5.57 -4.72
CA LYS A 55 3.11 6.38 -5.90
C LYS A 55 3.33 7.87 -5.59
N PRO A 56 3.97 8.63 -6.49
CA PRO A 56 4.13 10.08 -6.32
C PRO A 56 2.77 10.77 -6.17
N ALA A 57 2.73 11.92 -5.49
CA ALA A 57 1.51 12.71 -5.37
C ALA A 57 1.02 13.17 -6.75
N LEU A 58 -0.30 13.20 -6.95
CA LEU A 58 -0.90 13.66 -8.19
C LEU A 58 -0.54 15.15 -8.43
N PRO A 59 0.11 15.50 -9.54
CA PRO A 59 0.58 16.85 -9.85
C PRO A 59 -0.55 17.71 -10.45
N VAL A 60 -1.70 17.70 -9.78
CA VAL A 60 -2.89 18.45 -10.16
C VAL A 60 -3.41 19.19 -8.94
N THR A 61 -3.53 20.51 -9.06
CA THR A 61 -4.16 21.33 -8.04
C THR A 61 -5.62 21.55 -8.42
N VAL A 62 -6.55 21.25 -7.52
CA VAL A 62 -7.98 21.51 -7.73
C VAL A 62 -8.40 22.67 -6.84
N SER A 63 -9.09 23.63 -7.43
CA SER A 63 -9.77 24.71 -6.71
C SER A 63 -11.22 24.77 -7.17
N PHE A 64 -12.10 25.34 -6.36
CA PHE A 64 -13.52 25.46 -6.69
C PHE A 64 -13.89 26.93 -6.70
N ARG A 65 -14.53 27.40 -7.76
CA ARG A 65 -15.13 28.73 -7.80
C ARG A 65 -16.64 28.64 -7.94
N LYS A 66 -17.37 29.67 -7.53
CA LYS A 66 -18.82 29.75 -7.76
C LYS A 66 -19.11 29.80 -9.26
N ALA A 67 -20.08 29.01 -9.72
CA ALA A 67 -20.50 29.05 -11.11
C ALA A 67 -21.28 30.34 -11.40
N TYR A 68 -21.05 30.94 -12.57
CA TYR A 68 -21.79 32.12 -13.02
C TYR A 68 -23.18 31.77 -13.57
N ALA A 69 -23.30 30.62 -14.24
CA ALA A 69 -24.50 30.22 -14.97
C ALA A 69 -25.31 29.12 -14.28
N SER A 70 -24.84 28.57 -13.15
CA SER A 70 -25.53 27.51 -12.41
C SER A 70 -25.46 27.74 -10.90
N ALA A 71 -26.34 27.08 -10.16
CA ALA A 71 -26.40 27.18 -8.70
C ALA A 71 -25.25 26.45 -7.96
N GLY A 72 -24.25 25.94 -8.68
CA GLY A 72 -23.17 25.11 -8.13
C GLY A 72 -21.78 25.74 -8.20
N TYR A 73 -20.77 24.88 -8.09
CA TYR A 73 -19.36 25.23 -8.21
C TYR A 73 -18.77 24.66 -9.51
N VAL A 74 -17.72 25.33 -9.99
CA VAL A 74 -16.85 24.89 -11.10
C VAL A 74 -15.53 24.47 -10.49
N ALA A 75 -15.09 23.25 -10.78
CA ALA A 75 -13.76 22.78 -10.45
C ALA A 75 -12.76 23.34 -11.47
N ILE A 76 -11.68 23.91 -10.96
CA ILE A 76 -10.55 24.43 -11.72
C ILE A 76 -9.39 23.49 -11.43
N LEU A 77 -8.98 22.73 -12.43
CA LEU A 77 -7.87 21.80 -12.37
C LEU A 77 -6.67 22.45 -13.05
N ASN A 78 -5.56 22.54 -12.33
CA ASN A 78 -4.31 23.06 -12.86
C ASN A 78 -3.26 21.95 -12.87
N THR A 79 -2.77 21.58 -14.05
CA THR A 79 -1.73 20.57 -14.23
C THR A 79 -0.35 21.21 -14.21
N THR A 80 0.58 20.62 -13.46
CA THR A 80 1.99 21.06 -13.46
C THR A 80 2.90 20.13 -14.26
N VAL A 81 2.31 19.20 -15.02
CA VAL A 81 3.03 18.18 -15.79
C VAL A 81 3.23 18.60 -17.23
N LYS A 82 4.35 18.17 -17.81
CA LYS A 82 4.72 18.40 -19.21
C LYS A 82 4.09 17.43 -20.20
N THR A 83 3.43 16.39 -19.68
CA THR A 83 2.78 15.34 -20.48
C THR A 83 1.29 15.33 -20.20
N PRO A 84 0.44 14.99 -21.20
CA PRO A 84 -0.99 14.84 -20.98
C PRO A 84 -1.26 13.79 -19.91
N LEU A 85 -2.25 14.06 -19.06
CA LEU A 85 -2.57 13.26 -17.89
C LEU A 85 -4.06 12.89 -17.89
N SER A 86 -4.35 11.60 -18.08
CA SER A 86 -5.70 11.09 -17.92
C SER A 86 -6.01 10.81 -16.46
N VAL A 87 -7.01 11.46 -15.89
CA VAL A 87 -7.43 11.24 -14.50
C VAL A 87 -8.88 10.79 -14.45
N LEU A 88 -9.20 9.89 -13.52
CA LEU A 88 -10.57 9.55 -13.19
C LEU A 88 -11.01 10.47 -12.04
N LEU A 89 -11.97 11.34 -12.30
CA LEU A 89 -12.63 12.14 -11.29
C LEU A 89 -13.84 11.37 -10.76
N ILE A 90 -13.86 11.18 -9.45
CA ILE A 90 -14.95 10.54 -8.72
C ILE A 90 -15.58 11.62 -7.85
N ARG A 91 -16.83 11.99 -8.12
CA ARG A 91 -17.60 12.93 -7.31
C ARG A 91 -18.59 12.15 -6.46
N GLU A 92 -18.43 12.22 -5.15
CA GLU A 92 -19.39 11.73 -4.18
C GLU A 92 -20.24 12.89 -3.68
N SER A 93 -21.54 12.84 -3.95
CA SER A 93 -22.50 13.86 -3.52
C SER A 93 -22.76 13.75 -2.03
N ALA A 94 -22.59 14.84 -1.29
CA ALA A 94 -22.92 14.86 0.14
C ALA A 94 -24.43 14.86 0.40
N GLU A 95 -25.22 15.37 -0.53
CA GLU A 95 -26.68 15.46 -0.40
C GLU A 95 -27.39 14.15 -0.75
N LEU A 96 -26.97 13.52 -1.83
CA LEU A 96 -27.64 12.34 -2.39
C LEU A 96 -26.90 11.02 -2.13
N GLY A 97 -25.65 11.08 -1.65
CA GLY A 97 -24.79 9.90 -1.50
C GLY A 97 -24.44 9.21 -2.82
N THR A 98 -24.69 9.87 -3.95
CA THR A 98 -24.42 9.33 -5.29
C THR A 98 -22.96 9.51 -5.67
N THR A 99 -22.38 8.50 -6.31
CA THR A 99 -21.01 8.55 -6.83
C THR A 99 -21.02 8.61 -8.34
N ASP A 100 -20.57 9.72 -8.89
CA ASP A 100 -20.39 9.91 -10.32
C ASP A 100 -18.92 9.78 -10.70
N ARG A 101 -18.65 9.22 -11.87
CA ARG A 101 -17.28 8.97 -12.38
C ARG A 101 -17.13 9.62 -13.75
N PHE A 102 -16.07 10.39 -13.91
CA PHE A 102 -15.76 11.13 -15.12
C PHE A 102 -14.31 10.89 -15.51
N GLU A 103 -14.09 10.42 -16.72
CA GLU A 103 -12.76 10.36 -17.30
C GLU A 103 -12.38 11.72 -17.86
N LEU A 104 -11.28 12.26 -17.38
CA LEU A 104 -10.79 13.57 -17.77
C LEU A 104 -9.43 13.43 -18.42
N HIS A 105 -9.28 14.06 -19.59
CA HIS A 105 -8.00 14.21 -20.25
C HIS A 105 -7.50 15.62 -19.96
N LEU A 106 -6.49 15.72 -19.10
CA LEU A 106 -5.88 17.00 -18.77
C LEU A 106 -4.68 17.25 -19.67
N ASP A 107 -4.67 18.40 -20.31
CA ASP A 107 -3.54 18.86 -21.10
C ASP A 107 -2.37 19.26 -20.19
N PRO A 108 -1.13 19.23 -20.71
CA PRO A 108 0.05 19.59 -19.94
C PRO A 108 0.16 21.11 -19.72
N GLU A 109 0.54 21.51 -18.51
CA GLU A 109 0.79 22.91 -18.10
C GLU A 109 -0.40 23.85 -18.38
N THR A 110 -1.64 23.35 -18.29
CA THR A 110 -2.86 24.10 -18.56
C THR A 110 -3.86 24.06 -17.42
N GLN A 111 -4.77 25.02 -17.46
CA GLN A 111 -5.94 25.07 -16.61
C GLN A 111 -7.14 24.49 -17.35
N THR A 112 -7.82 23.54 -16.74
CA THR A 112 -9.07 22.96 -17.21
C THR A 112 -10.18 23.31 -16.23
N GLU A 113 -11.25 23.91 -16.74
CA GLU A 113 -12.47 24.16 -15.96
C GLU A 113 -13.46 23.04 -16.20
N LEU A 114 -14.05 22.52 -15.14
CA LEU A 114 -15.11 21.52 -15.18
C LEU A 114 -16.29 22.00 -14.36
N GLY A 115 -17.44 22.10 -15.01
CA GLY A 115 -18.65 22.55 -14.35
C GLY A 115 -19.91 22.13 -15.09
N GLY A 116 -20.99 22.88 -14.87
CA GLY A 116 -22.32 22.49 -15.35
C GLY A 116 -22.40 22.35 -16.88
N LEU A 117 -21.53 23.02 -17.63
CA LEU A 117 -21.44 22.87 -19.09
C LEU A 117 -20.85 21.52 -19.50
N ASP A 118 -20.01 20.93 -18.65
CA ASP A 118 -19.39 19.61 -18.83
C ASP A 118 -20.26 18.48 -18.26
N GLY A 119 -21.50 18.81 -17.86
CA GLY A 119 -22.45 17.86 -17.27
C GLY A 119 -22.18 17.54 -15.80
N ILE A 120 -21.24 18.25 -15.15
CA ILE A 120 -20.91 18.04 -13.74
C ILE A 120 -21.23 19.28 -12.91
N VAL A 121 -22.11 19.11 -11.92
CA VAL A 121 -22.38 20.17 -10.95
C VAL A 121 -21.80 19.74 -9.61
N PHE A 122 -20.93 20.58 -9.05
CA PHE A 122 -20.38 20.41 -7.72
C PHE A 122 -21.20 21.21 -6.72
N GLN A 123 -21.52 20.61 -5.59
CA GLN A 123 -22.21 21.25 -4.48
C GLN A 123 -21.33 21.33 -3.24
N GLN A 124 -21.67 22.23 -2.33
CA GLN A 124 -20.94 22.35 -1.07
C GLN A 124 -21.04 21.06 -0.27
N GLY A 125 -19.91 20.55 0.21
CA GLY A 125 -19.84 19.30 0.97
C GLY A 125 -19.49 18.09 0.12
N ASP A 126 -19.63 18.15 -1.20
CA ASP A 126 -19.25 17.06 -2.11
C ASP A 126 -17.78 16.68 -1.92
N SER A 127 -17.48 15.40 -2.09
CA SER A 127 -16.13 14.84 -2.03
C SER A 127 -15.67 14.51 -3.44
N VAL A 128 -14.58 15.14 -3.88
CA VAL A 128 -13.99 14.94 -5.20
C VAL A 128 -12.69 14.18 -5.03
N THR A 129 -12.60 13.01 -5.66
CA THR A 129 -11.39 12.19 -5.68
C THR A 129 -10.85 12.11 -7.09
N LEU A 130 -9.60 12.50 -7.28
CA LEU A 130 -8.86 12.31 -8.53
C LEU A 130 -7.99 11.06 -8.41
N GLN A 131 -8.10 10.17 -9.38
CA GLN A 131 -7.30 8.95 -9.45
C GLN A 131 -6.52 8.87 -10.76
N ASN A 132 -5.31 8.33 -10.67
CA ASN A 132 -4.51 7.96 -11.82
C ASN A 132 -3.74 6.67 -11.49
N LEU A 133 -3.42 5.89 -12.51
CA LEU A 133 -2.67 4.64 -12.36
C LEU A 133 -1.25 4.86 -11.78
N ASN A 134 -0.61 5.95 -12.15
CA ASN A 134 0.80 6.25 -11.86
C ASN A 134 0.99 7.13 -10.62
N TYR A 135 -0.08 7.74 -10.10
CA TYR A 135 -0.02 8.68 -8.97
C TYR A 135 -0.89 8.23 -7.80
N SER A 136 -0.59 8.75 -6.61
CA SER A 136 -1.45 8.61 -5.44
C SER A 136 -2.74 9.41 -5.62
N PRO A 137 -3.90 8.87 -5.20
CA PRO A 137 -5.17 9.56 -5.34
C PRO A 137 -5.19 10.86 -4.52
N SER A 138 -5.86 11.88 -5.04
CA SER A 138 -6.05 13.16 -4.34
C SER A 138 -7.53 13.34 -4.02
N GLN A 139 -7.87 13.55 -2.75
CA GLN A 139 -9.25 13.75 -2.30
C GLN A 139 -9.41 15.15 -1.72
N ILE A 140 -10.45 15.86 -2.18
CA ILE A 140 -10.68 17.26 -1.86
C ILE A 140 -12.17 17.45 -1.63
N LYS A 141 -12.54 18.11 -0.53
CA LYS A 141 -13.93 18.49 -0.27
C LYS A 141 -14.25 19.83 -0.92
N VAL A 142 -15.41 19.92 -1.54
CA VAL A 142 -15.94 21.17 -2.06
C VAL A 142 -16.37 22.03 -0.89
N VAL A 143 -15.57 23.05 -0.59
CA VAL A 143 -15.88 24.05 0.43
C VAL A 143 -16.38 25.31 -0.25
N ALA A 144 -17.31 26.01 0.41
CA ALA A 144 -17.69 27.34 -0.02
C ALA A 144 -16.45 28.25 0.08
N GLN A 145 -16.01 28.82 -1.03
CA GLN A 145 -15.08 29.93 -1.00
C GLN A 145 -15.84 31.19 -0.52
N PRO A 146 -15.24 31.99 0.39
CA PRO A 146 -15.83 33.21 0.91
C PRO A 146 -16.02 34.30 -0.16
#